data_AF-A0A1G7N5E0-F1
#
_entry.id   AF-A0A1G7N5E0-F1
#
_cell.length_a   1.000
_cell.length_b   1.000
_cell.length_c   1.000
_cell.angle_alpha   90.00
_cell.angle_beta   90.00
_cell.angle_gamma   90.00
#
_symmetry.space_group_name_H-M   'P 1'
#
loop_
_entity.id
_entity.type
_entity.pdbx_description
1 polymer ?
#
loop_
_entity_poly.entity_id
_entity_poly.type
_entity_poly.pdbx_seq_one_letter_code
_entity_poly.pdbx_strand_id
1 'polypeptide(L)'
;MEIKLFDSELKIMDVLWKNGDITAKQVAEILKEQVGWSKTTTYTLIKRCIDKGAIQRLEPNFVCHPLVSIDQARELETTELINKMYDGAADQLVASILGRSNLSPDEINRLKELVSKLK
;
A
#
# COMPACT_ATOMS: atom_id res chain seq x y z
N MET A 1 13.65 -6.43 -8.37
CA MET A 1 12.44 -7.27 -8.49
C MET A 1 11.29 -6.37 -8.04
N GLU A 2 10.45 -5.91 -8.95
CA GLU A 2 9.37 -4.98 -8.61
C GLU A 2 8.20 -5.76 -8.00
N ILE A 3 7.93 -5.52 -6.71
CA ILE A 3 6.82 -6.15 -5.99
C ILE A 3 5.56 -5.36 -6.31
N LYS A 4 4.80 -5.82 -7.31
CA LYS A 4 3.51 -5.24 -7.67
C LYS A 4 2.39 -5.91 -6.88
N LEU A 5 1.74 -5.14 -6.01
CA LEU A 5 0.59 -5.56 -5.22
C LEU A 5 -0.70 -5.15 -5.93
N PHE A 6 -1.67 -6.05 -6.00
CA PHE A 6 -3.02 -5.74 -6.48
C PHE A 6 -3.94 -5.38 -5.31
N ASP A 7 -5.10 -4.78 -5.59
CA ASP A 7 -6.09 -4.34 -4.59
C ASP A 7 -6.35 -5.35 -3.48
N SER A 8 -6.44 -6.64 -3.83
CA SER A 8 -6.70 -7.69 -2.85
C SER A 8 -5.49 -8.02 -1.95
N GLU A 9 -4.28 -7.86 -2.48
CA GLU A 9 -3.04 -8.08 -1.75
C GLU A 9 -2.71 -6.85 -0.88
N LEU A 10 -3.00 -5.65 -1.38
CA LEU A 10 -2.92 -4.40 -0.61
C LEU A 10 -3.80 -4.44 0.63
N LYS A 11 -4.99 -5.05 0.57
CA LYS A 11 -5.83 -5.23 1.77
C LYS A 11 -5.16 -6.09 2.84
N ILE A 12 -4.41 -7.11 2.45
CA ILE A 12 -3.64 -7.91 3.41
C ILE A 12 -2.48 -7.10 3.98
N MET A 13 -1.75 -6.40 3.11
CA MET A 13 -0.62 -5.57 3.52
C MET A 13 -1.07 -4.43 4.44
N ASP A 14 -2.23 -3.82 4.20
CA ASP A 14 -2.82 -2.80 5.08
C ASP A 14 -3.07 -3.33 6.50
N VAL A 15 -3.58 -4.57 6.61
CA VAL A 15 -3.72 -5.23 7.92
C VAL A 15 -2.36 -5.45 8.58
N LEU A 16 -1.34 -5.89 7.84
CA LEU A 16 0.01 -6.11 8.38
C LEU A 16 0.73 -4.81 8.74
N TRP A 17 0.59 -3.74 7.95
CA TRP A 17 1.18 -2.44 8.25
C TRP A 17 0.57 -1.81 9.50
N LYS A 18 -0.72 -2.07 9.77
CA LYS A 18 -1.41 -1.57 10.97
C LYS A 18 -1.10 -2.38 12.22
N ASN A 19 -0.96 -3.70 12.10
CA ASN A 19 -0.84 -4.60 13.25
C ASN A 19 0.57 -5.16 13.47
N GLY A 20 1.49 -4.94 12.53
CA GLY A 20 2.81 -5.57 12.52
C GLY A 20 2.71 -7.08 12.25
N ASP A 21 3.62 -7.82 12.89
CA ASP A 21 3.75 -9.27 12.71
C ASP A 21 2.60 -10.00 13.40
N ILE A 22 1.70 -10.57 12.59
CA ILE A 22 0.55 -11.32 13.09
C ILE A 22 0.35 -12.63 12.31
N THR A 23 -0.32 -13.60 12.92
CA THR A 23 -0.55 -14.90 12.29
C THR A 23 -1.50 -14.81 11.09
N ALA A 24 -1.33 -15.70 10.10
CA ALA A 24 -2.27 -15.82 8.97
C ALA A 24 -3.72 -16.04 9.43
N LYS A 25 -3.92 -16.66 10.60
CA LYS A 25 -5.24 -16.80 11.24
C LYS A 25 -5.79 -15.45 11.67
N GLN A 26 -5.01 -14.60 12.35
CA GLN A 26 -5.46 -13.26 12.76
C GLN A 26 -5.77 -12.39 11.55
N VAL A 27 -4.93 -12.41 10.51
CA VAL A 27 -5.21 -11.71 9.25
C VAL A 27 -6.55 -12.15 8.66
N ALA A 28 -6.85 -13.45 8.68
CA ALA A 28 -8.12 -13.98 8.18
C ALA A 28 -9.33 -13.52 8.98
N GLU A 29 -9.26 -13.48 10.32
CA GLU A 29 -10.37 -12.97 11.13
C GLU A 29 -10.59 -11.47 10.89
N ILE A 30 -9.53 -10.66 10.84
CA ILE A 30 -9.63 -9.22 10.58
C ILE A 30 -10.27 -8.95 9.21
N LEU A 31 -9.82 -9.66 8.16
CA LEU A 31 -10.37 -9.46 6.81
C LEU A 31 -11.78 -10.05 6.65
N LYS A 32 -12.14 -11.05 7.44
CA LYS A 32 -13.51 -11.53 7.51
C LYS A 32 -14.45 -10.46 8.06
N GLU A 33 -14.03 -9.74 9.10
CA GLU A 33 -14.82 -8.65 9.69
C GLU A 33 -14.86 -7.40 8.80
N GLN A 34 -13.74 -7.01 8.21
CA GLN A 34 -13.65 -5.77 7.42
C GLN A 34 -14.26 -5.88 6.01
N VAL A 35 -14.06 -7.02 5.34
CA VAL A 35 -14.44 -7.18 3.92
C VAL A 35 -15.20 -8.47 3.62
N GLY A 36 -15.55 -9.27 4.64
CA GLY A 36 -16.35 -10.49 4.47
C GLY A 36 -15.61 -11.66 3.83
N TRP A 37 -14.28 -11.64 3.79
CA TRP A 37 -13.52 -12.71 3.13
C TRP A 37 -13.53 -14.03 3.90
N SER A 38 -13.57 -15.13 3.13
CA SER A 38 -13.39 -16.47 3.69
C SER A 38 -11.93 -16.68 4.11
N LYS A 39 -11.72 -17.53 5.12
CA LYS A 39 -10.37 -17.94 5.54
C LYS A 39 -9.53 -18.47 4.38
N THR A 40 -10.13 -19.27 3.49
CA THR A 40 -9.45 -19.84 2.31
C THR A 40 -9.01 -18.76 1.33
N THR A 41 -9.84 -17.74 1.11
CA THR A 41 -9.52 -16.60 0.26
C THR A 41 -8.31 -15.85 0.82
N THR A 42 -8.33 -15.51 2.12
CA THR A 42 -7.21 -14.82 2.76
C THR A 42 -5.92 -15.63 2.68
N TYR A 43 -5.96 -16.93 2.96
CA TYR A 43 -4.76 -17.79 2.90
C TYR A 43 -4.20 -17.89 1.47
N THR A 44 -5.06 -17.94 0.46
CA THR A 44 -4.63 -17.95 -0.95
C THR A 44 -3.92 -16.66 -1.32
N LEU A 45 -4.46 -15.52 -0.88
CA LEU A 45 -3.87 -14.21 -1.14
C LEU A 45 -2.58 -13.98 -0.33
N ILE A 46 -2.51 -14.43 0.93
CA ILE A 46 -1.27 -14.42 1.73
C ILE A 46 -0.18 -15.22 1.00
N LYS A 47 -0.52 -16.40 0.47
CA LYS A 47 0.43 -17.21 -0.30
C LYS A 47 0.93 -16.45 -1.53
N ARG A 48 0.06 -15.77 -2.28
CA ARG A 48 0.48 -14.92 -3.42
C ARG A 48 1.41 -13.79 -2.98
N CYS A 49 1.13 -13.13 -1.87
CA CYS A 49 2.02 -12.12 -1.32
C CYS A 49 3.39 -12.69 -0.92
N ILE A 50 3.44 -13.92 -0.41
CA ILE A 50 4.70 -14.64 -0.13
C ILE A 50 5.44 -14.96 -1.42
N ASP A 51 4.75 -15.50 -2.43
CA ASP A 51 5.33 -15.84 -3.74
C ASP A 51 5.90 -14.59 -4.45
N LYS A 52 5.31 -13.42 -4.19
CA LYS A 52 5.79 -12.11 -4.67
C LYS A 52 6.92 -11.50 -3.83
N GLY A 53 7.28 -12.10 -2.70
CA GLY A 53 8.28 -11.55 -1.77
C GLY A 53 7.80 -10.35 -0.96
N ALA A 54 6.48 -10.09 -0.91
CA ALA A 54 5.90 -9.00 -0.12
C ALA A 54 5.74 -9.35 1.37
N ILE A 55 5.57 -10.65 1.66
CA ILE A 55 5.40 -11.18 3.02
C ILE A 55 6.39 -12.33 3.22
N GLN A 56 7.01 -12.37 4.39
CA GLN A 56 7.73 -13.54 4.88
C GLN A 56 6.85 -14.32 5.85
N ARG A 57 6.84 -15.65 5.71
CA ARG A 57 6.29 -16.54 6.72
C ARG A 57 7.35 -16.87 7.75
N LEU A 58 7.07 -16.57 9.02
CA LEU A 58 7.89 -16.95 10.16
C LEU A 58 7.22 -18.10 10.93
N GLU A 59 8.05 -19.00 11.45
CA GLU A 59 7.63 -20.10 12.30
C GLU A 59 8.10 -19.85 13.75
N PRO A 60 7.37 -20.36 14.76
CA PRO A 60 6.16 -21.19 14.67
C PRO A 60 4.87 -20.39 14.34
N ASN A 61 3.80 -21.10 13.97
CA ASN A 61 2.41 -20.59 13.84
C ASN A 61 2.07 -19.76 12.60
N PHE A 62 2.89 -19.81 11.54
CA PHE A 62 2.62 -19.07 10.30
C PHE A 62 2.37 -17.58 10.57
N VAL A 63 3.35 -16.93 11.21
CA VAL A 63 3.36 -15.48 11.38
C VAL A 63 3.67 -14.83 10.03
N CYS A 64 2.89 -13.84 9.64
CA CYS A 64 3.05 -13.07 8.42
C CYS A 64 3.80 -11.78 8.77
N HIS A 65 5.04 -11.67 8.28
CA HIS A 65 5.89 -10.51 8.45
C HIS A 65 5.94 -9.71 7.13
N PRO A 66 5.54 -8.43 7.10
CA PRO A 66 5.61 -7.63 5.89
C PRO A 66 7.06 -7.28 5.54
N LEU A 67 7.51 -7.63 4.33
CA LEU A 67 8.85 -7.30 3.82
C LEU A 67 8.90 -5.97 3.05
N VAL A 68 7.73 -5.45 2.70
CA VAL A 68 7.57 -4.18 1.98
C VAL A 68 6.90 -3.19 2.91
N SER A 69 7.46 -1.99 3.05
CA SER A 69 6.84 -0.92 3.80
C SER A 69 5.71 -0.25 3.02
N ILE A 70 4.79 0.41 3.73
CA ILE A 70 3.71 1.17 3.09
C ILE A 70 4.26 2.27 2.19
N ASP A 71 5.37 2.91 2.58
CA ASP A 71 5.99 3.98 1.80
C ASP A 71 6.63 3.45 0.51
N GLN A 72 7.28 2.29 0.57
CA GLN A 72 7.81 1.63 -0.63
C GLN A 72 6.70 1.23 -1.60
N ALA A 73 5.60 0.66 -1.09
CA ALA A 73 4.46 0.30 -1.91
C ALA A 73 3.85 1.55 -2.59
N ARG A 74 3.66 2.62 -1.82
CA ARG A 74 3.14 3.91 -2.33
C ARG A 74 4.05 4.54 -3.39
N GLU A 75 5.36 4.55 -3.15
CA GLU A 75 6.33 5.11 -4.08
C GLU A 75 6.31 4.38 -5.42
N LEU A 76 6.31 3.03 -5.38
CA LEU A 76 6.22 2.21 -6.59
C LEU A 76 4.91 2.45 -7.35
N GLU A 77 3.76 2.42 -6.67
CA GLU A 77 2.47 2.66 -7.32
C GLU A 77 2.35 4.08 -7.89
N THR A 78 2.85 5.07 -7.16
CA THR A 78 2.83 6.48 -7.62
C THR A 78 3.72 6.65 -8.84
N THR A 79 4.89 6.03 -8.84
CA THR A 79 5.82 6.08 -9.97
C THR A 79 5.23 5.39 -11.21
N GLU A 80 4.63 4.20 -11.04
CA GLU A 80 3.91 3.52 -12.13
C GLU A 80 2.74 4.36 -12.67
N LEU A 81 1.98 5.01 -11.78
CA LEU A 81 0.88 5.88 -12.18
C LEU A 81 1.37 7.07 -13.00
N ILE A 82 2.42 7.75 -12.53
CA ILE A 82 3.02 8.91 -13.22
C ILE A 82 3.51 8.49 -14.61
N ASN A 83 4.25 7.40 -14.69
CA ASN A 83 4.79 6.90 -15.97
C ASN A 83 3.67 6.49 -16.93
N LYS A 84 2.62 5.82 -16.44
CA LYS A 84 1.55 5.27 -17.28
C LYS A 84 0.53 6.32 -17.75
N MET A 85 0.17 7.26 -16.88
CA MET A 85 -0.96 8.18 -17.12
C MET A 85 -0.52 9.60 -17.48
N TYR A 86 0.70 9.99 -17.08
CA TYR A 86 1.22 11.34 -17.24
C TYR A 86 2.57 11.36 -17.97
N ASP A 87 2.94 10.26 -18.62
CA ASP A 87 4.19 10.13 -19.41
C ASP A 87 5.45 10.57 -18.63
N GLY A 88 5.49 10.24 -17.33
CA GLY A 88 6.62 10.62 -16.46
C GLY A 88 6.51 12.03 -15.85
N ALA A 89 5.51 12.84 -16.24
CA ALA A 89 5.35 14.21 -15.77
C ALA A 89 4.66 14.28 -14.40
N ALA A 90 5.45 14.17 -13.33
CA ALA A 90 4.96 14.25 -11.95
C ALA A 90 4.29 15.61 -11.62
N ASP A 91 4.78 16.69 -12.21
CA ASP A 91 4.22 18.04 -12.07
C ASP A 91 2.79 18.14 -12.64
N GLN A 92 2.49 17.42 -13.72
CA GLN A 92 1.13 17.36 -14.28
C GLN A 92 0.16 16.59 -13.38
N LEU A 93 0.61 15.51 -12.73
CA LEU A 93 -0.19 14.84 -11.71
C LEU A 93 -0.53 15.82 -10.58
N VAL A 94 0.46 16.53 -10.06
CA VAL A 94 0.25 17.55 -9.00
C VAL A 94 -0.70 18.65 -9.47
N ALA A 95 -0.50 19.21 -10.67
CA ALA A 95 -1.38 20.23 -11.24
C ALA A 95 -2.83 19.71 -11.40
N SER A 96 -3.02 18.46 -11.80
CA SER A 96 -4.34 17.85 -11.94
C SER A 96 -5.06 17.67 -10.61
N ILE A 97 -4.33 17.32 -9.54
CA ILE A 97 -4.86 17.25 -8.17
C ILE A 97 -5.24 18.64 -7.70
N LEU A 98 -4.32 19.61 -7.82
CA LEU A 98 -4.56 21.00 -7.41
C LEU A 98 -5.74 21.64 -8.16
N GLY A 99 -5.89 21.35 -9.46
CA GLY A 99 -6.95 21.91 -10.29
C GLY A 99 -8.35 21.32 -10.04
N ARG A 100 -8.46 20.17 -9.38
CA ARG A 100 -9.74 19.48 -9.11
C ARG A 100 -10.14 19.43 -7.63
N SER A 101 -9.24 19.80 -6.72
CA SER A 101 -9.43 19.60 -5.28
C SER A 101 -9.85 20.89 -4.57
N ASN A 102 -10.87 20.80 -3.72
CA ASN A 102 -11.11 21.80 -2.67
C ASN A 102 -10.12 21.55 -1.52
N LEU A 103 -8.87 21.96 -1.71
CA LEU A 103 -7.87 21.91 -0.65
C LEU A 103 -8.17 22.98 0.39
N SER A 104 -8.04 22.60 1.66
CA SER A 104 -8.07 23.54 2.76
C SER A 104 -6.85 24.47 2.72
N PRO A 105 -6.94 25.69 3.31
CA PRO A 105 -5.79 26.58 3.44
C PRO A 105 -4.58 25.91 4.12
N ASP A 106 -4.82 25.03 5.09
CA ASP A 106 -3.76 24.28 5.78
C ASP A 106 -3.05 23.28 4.88
N GLU A 107 -3.78 22.56 4.03
CA GLU A 107 -3.20 21.64 3.05
C GLU A 107 -2.36 22.39 2.02
N ILE A 108 -2.84 23.56 1.55
CA ILE A 108 -2.08 24.43 0.65
C ILE A 108 -0.78 24.90 1.30
N ASN A 109 -0.83 25.31 2.57
CA ASN A 109 0.37 25.74 3.29
C ASN A 109 1.37 24.60 3.46
N ARG A 110 0.92 23.40 3.84
CA ARG A 110 1.78 22.21 3.91
C ARG A 110 2.43 21.88 2.57
N LEU A 111 1.69 21.97 1.46
CA LEU A 111 2.24 21.76 0.12
C LEU A 111 3.29 22.82 -0.25
N LYS A 112 3.04 24.09 0.05
CA LYS A 112 4.03 25.17 -0.15
C LYS A 112 5.31 24.95 0.66
N GLU A 113 5.18 24.50 1.91
CA GLU A 113 6.32 24.15 2.75
C GLU A 113 7.10 22.95 2.22
N LEU A 114 6.43 21.94 1.68
CA LEU A 114 7.10 20.81 1.05
C LEU A 114 7.92 21.26 -0.16
N VAL A 115 7.35 22.08 -1.04
CA VAL A 115 8.04 22.62 -2.22
C VAL A 115 9.20 23.54 -1.82
N SER A 116 9.06 24.36 -0.78
CA SER A 116 10.13 25.26 -0.33
C SER A 116 11.32 24.52 0.28
N LYS A 117 11.10 23.32 0.84
CA LYS A 117 12.15 22.42 1.37
C LYS A 117 12.90 21.64 0.29
N LEU A 118 12.43 21.63 -0.97
CA LEU A 118 13.13 21.01 -2.11
C LEU A 118 14.22 21.92 -2.72
N LYS A 119 14.48 23.09 -2.10
CA LYS A 119 15.53 24.03 -2.51
C LYS A 119 16.93 23.59 -2.12
#